data_AF-A0A970DMC2-F1
#
_entry.id   AF-A0A970DMC2-F1
#
_cell.length_a   1.000
_cell.length_b   1.000
_cell.length_c   1.000
_cell.angle_alpha   90.00
_cell.angle_beta   90.00
_cell.angle_gamma   90.00
#
_symmetry.space_group_name_H-M   'P 1'
#
loop_
_entity.id
_entity.type
_entity.pdbx_description
1 polymer ?
#
loop_
_entity_poly.entity_id
_entity_poly.type
_entity_poly.pdbx_seq_one_letter_code
_entity_poly.pdbx_strand_id
1 'polypeptide(L)'
;MKPFFVVNTLDTISYVRKLKEKGVEVFFEKENLWTLDSKSELILTIMASIAQEESRSISQNVQWGKRVAFQSGKVSFAYSNFLGYKKVDDKIVVVEEEAEIVKKIYSDFLVKGKTPTGIAKELKCLEIKTPSGKNNNWTTNNIISILTNEKYKGDALLQKTFTENYLDQTIVKNTGKVPQYYVENSHPAIIECDMWELVQVEMKRRDNLGAKYSATDIFSSKLVCSDCGGFYGKKKWHSNTAYER
;
A
#
# COMPACT_ATOMS: atom_id res chain seq x y z
N MET A 1 -13.82 5.99 31.21
CA MET A 1 -14.33 4.60 31.05
C MET A 1 -15.15 4.62 29.76
N LYS A 2 -14.69 3.97 28.69
CA LYS A 2 -15.34 4.09 27.37
C LYS A 2 -16.78 3.53 27.42
N PRO A 3 -17.82 4.31 27.10
CA PRO A 3 -19.13 3.74 26.82
C PRO A 3 -18.97 2.82 25.61
N PHE A 4 -19.26 1.52 25.79
CA PHE A 4 -18.97 0.46 24.82
C PHE A 4 -20.07 0.35 23.74
N PHE A 5 -21.01 1.29 23.70
CA PHE A 5 -22.02 1.36 22.66
C PHE A 5 -21.59 2.34 21.59
N VAL A 6 -21.18 1.77 20.45
CA VAL A 6 -21.07 2.39 19.12
C VAL A 6 -19.75 3.10 18.80
N VAL A 7 -19.26 2.82 17.58
CA VAL A 7 -18.08 3.41 16.93
C VAL A 7 -18.23 4.94 16.72
N ASN A 8 -19.46 5.45 16.82
CA ASN A 8 -19.83 6.84 16.62
C ASN A 8 -20.95 7.25 17.62
N THR A 9 -20.63 8.17 18.53
CA THR A 9 -21.55 8.60 19.61
C THR A 9 -22.73 9.41 19.08
N LEU A 10 -22.57 10.12 17.96
CA LEU A 10 -23.64 10.83 17.27
C LEU A 10 -24.72 9.87 16.73
N ASP A 11 -24.29 8.74 16.17
CA ASP A 11 -25.20 7.73 15.63
C ASP A 11 -26.04 7.14 16.77
N THR A 12 -25.44 6.88 17.93
CA THR A 12 -26.13 6.37 19.13
C THR A 12 -27.26 7.29 19.58
N ILE A 13 -26.99 8.59 19.69
CA ILE A 13 -28.04 9.57 20.05
C ILE A 13 -29.15 9.54 18.99
N SER A 14 -28.81 9.45 17.71
CA SER A 14 -29.80 9.40 16.65
C SER A 14 -30.71 8.17 16.75
N TYR A 15 -30.16 7.01 17.11
CA TYR A 15 -30.93 5.78 17.31
C TYR A 15 -31.78 5.82 18.57
N VAL A 16 -31.25 6.35 19.67
CA VAL A 16 -32.01 6.53 20.92
C VAL A 16 -33.20 7.48 20.69
N ARG A 17 -33.03 8.56 19.92
CA ARG A 17 -34.13 9.46 19.54
C ARG A 17 -35.19 8.75 18.70
N LYS A 18 -34.80 7.96 17.70
CA LYS A 18 -35.73 7.15 16.88
C LYS A 18 -36.51 6.10 17.69
N LEU A 19 -35.89 5.53 18.73
CA LEU A 19 -36.55 4.58 19.64
C LEU A 19 -37.55 5.29 20.56
N LYS A 20 -37.17 6.46 21.09
CA LYS A 20 -38.04 7.33 21.88
C LYS A 20 -39.28 7.78 21.10
N GLU A 21 -39.13 8.15 19.82
CA GLU A 21 -40.26 8.47 18.92
C GLU A 21 -41.25 7.31 18.74
N LYS A 22 -40.79 6.07 18.89
CA LYS A 22 -41.62 4.85 18.83
C LYS A 22 -42.13 4.41 20.20
N GLY A 23 -41.90 5.18 21.26
CA GLY A 23 -42.28 4.84 22.63
C GLY A 23 -41.47 3.71 23.24
N VAL A 24 -40.31 3.38 22.68
CA VAL A 24 -39.41 2.34 23.21
C VAL A 24 -38.39 2.99 24.14
N GLU A 25 -38.34 2.53 25.38
CA GLU A 25 -37.39 3.01 26.39
C GLU A 25 -36.07 2.23 26.34
N VAL A 26 -34.97 2.94 26.63
CA VAL A 26 -33.64 2.36 26.79
C VAL A 26 -33.17 2.72 28.20
N PHE A 27 -32.84 1.70 28.98
CA PHE A 27 -32.28 1.85 30.30
C PHE A 27 -30.76 1.73 30.23
N PHE A 28 -30.06 2.76 30.70
CA PHE A 28 -28.60 2.75 30.82
C PHE A 28 -28.21 2.28 32.22
N GLU A 29 -27.80 1.02 32.34
CA GLU A 29 -27.53 0.35 33.62
C GLU A 29 -26.42 1.01 34.44
N LYS A 30 -25.36 1.51 33.79
CA LYS A 30 -24.22 2.12 34.49
C LYS A 30 -24.52 3.51 35.01
N GLU A 31 -25.27 4.28 34.25
CA GLU A 31 -25.59 5.67 34.53
C GLU A 31 -26.90 5.77 35.33
N ASN A 32 -27.63 4.65 35.46
CA ASN A 32 -28.94 4.52 36.09
C ASN A 32 -29.94 5.55 35.53
N LEU A 33 -30.00 5.65 34.20
CA LEU A 33 -30.79 6.65 33.48
C LEU A 33 -31.82 5.98 32.56
N TRP A 34 -33.04 6.52 32.57
CA TRP A 34 -34.13 6.18 31.66
C TRP A 34 -34.28 7.24 30.57
N THR A 35 -34.29 6.83 29.29
CA THR A 35 -34.34 7.76 28.14
C THR A 35 -35.66 8.53 27.97
N LEU A 36 -36.73 8.11 28.63
CA LEU A 36 -38.04 8.80 28.58
C LEU A 36 -38.07 10.07 29.44
N ASP A 37 -37.20 10.18 30.46
CA ASP A 37 -37.14 11.40 31.27
C ASP A 37 -36.54 12.55 30.45
N SER A 38 -37.19 13.72 30.51
CA SER A 38 -36.77 14.97 29.87
C SER A 38 -35.34 15.39 30.23
N LYS A 39 -34.85 15.10 31.45
CA LYS A 39 -33.49 15.44 31.90
C LYS A 39 -32.41 14.53 31.30
N SER A 40 -32.77 13.30 30.90
CA SER A 40 -31.84 12.30 30.38
C SER A 40 -31.23 12.72 29.03
N GLU A 41 -31.99 13.44 28.21
CA GLU A 41 -31.55 13.84 26.86
C GLU A 41 -30.42 14.87 26.89
N LEU A 42 -30.45 15.80 27.86
CA LEU A 42 -29.37 16.75 28.08
C LEU A 42 -28.09 16.03 28.54
N ILE A 43 -28.22 15.10 29.49
CA ILE A 43 -27.09 14.33 30.03
C ILE A 43 -26.45 13.48 28.92
N LEU A 44 -27.25 12.79 28.12
CA LEU A 44 -26.77 11.98 26.99
C LEU A 44 -26.04 12.83 25.95
N THR A 45 -26.55 14.02 25.64
CA THR A 45 -25.92 14.94 24.69
C THR A 45 -24.56 15.44 25.20
N ILE A 46 -24.47 15.77 26.50
CA ILE A 46 -23.20 16.17 27.14
C ILE A 46 -22.21 15.00 27.13
N MET A 47 -22.63 13.81 27.54
CA MET A 47 -21.77 12.61 27.55
C MET A 47 -21.25 12.26 26.16
N ALA A 48 -22.10 12.35 25.13
CA ALA A 48 -21.68 12.10 23.76
C ALA A 48 -20.69 13.16 23.26
N SER A 49 -20.87 14.43 23.64
CA SER A 49 -19.94 15.51 23.30
C SER A 49 -18.58 15.29 23.93
N ILE A 50 -18.53 14.90 25.21
CA ILE A 50 -17.29 14.55 25.91
C ILE A 50 -16.62 13.35 25.24
N ALA A 51 -17.37 12.28 24.97
CA ALA A 51 -16.84 11.07 24.34
C ALA A 51 -16.35 11.32 22.90
N GLN A 52 -16.99 12.23 22.16
CA GLN A 52 -16.55 12.64 20.83
C GLN A 52 -15.23 13.43 20.89
N GLU A 53 -15.08 14.34 21.85
CA GLU A 53 -13.84 15.08 22.07
C GLU A 53 -12.69 14.17 22.53
N GLU A 54 -12.96 13.20 23.43
CA GLU A 54 -11.98 12.18 23.81
C GLU A 54 -11.52 11.36 22.60
N SER A 55 -12.46 10.95 21.74
CA SER A 55 -12.14 10.18 20.54
C SER A 55 -11.29 10.98 19.55
N ARG A 56 -11.59 12.27 19.38
CA ARG A 56 -10.79 13.20 18.59
C ARG A 56 -9.39 13.36 19.17
N SER A 57 -9.28 13.59 20.48
CA SER A 57 -8.02 13.74 21.21
C SER A 57 -7.13 12.50 21.10
N ILE A 58 -7.68 11.30 21.28
CA ILE A 58 -6.96 10.03 21.09
C ILE A 58 -6.42 9.92 19.67
N SER A 59 -7.26 10.21 18.66
CA SER A 59 -6.85 10.15 17.26
C SER A 59 -5.70 11.12 16.97
N GLN A 60 -5.79 12.35 17.46
CA GLN A 60 -4.73 13.35 17.34
C GLN A 60 -3.44 12.91 18.02
N ASN A 61 -3.51 12.34 19.23
CA ASN A 61 -2.34 11.85 19.95
C ASN A 61 -1.66 10.68 19.22
N VAL A 62 -2.43 9.75 18.64
CA VAL A 62 -1.89 8.65 17.82
C VAL A 62 -1.23 9.21 16.54
N GLN A 63 -1.87 10.16 15.87
CA GLN A 63 -1.30 10.81 14.69
C GLN A 63 -0.01 11.59 15.02
N TRP A 64 0.00 12.30 16.14
CA TRP A 64 1.18 12.99 16.66
C TRP A 64 2.32 12.03 16.94
N GLY A 65 2.06 10.92 17.65
CA GLY A 65 3.06 9.90 17.94
C GLY A 65 3.66 9.29 16.66
N LYS A 66 2.83 9.00 15.65
CA LYS A 66 3.31 8.55 14.33
C LYS A 66 4.18 9.62 13.65
N ARG A 67 3.79 10.90 13.73
CA ARG A 67 4.55 12.01 13.14
C ARG A 67 5.91 12.18 13.79
N VAL A 68 6.00 12.10 15.12
CA VAL A 68 7.26 12.15 15.86
C VAL A 68 8.15 10.94 15.50
N ALA A 69 7.57 9.76 15.33
CA ALA A 69 8.31 8.59 14.84
C ALA A 69 8.88 8.81 13.43
N PHE A 70 8.12 9.43 12.53
CA PHE A 70 8.61 9.78 11.19
C PHE A 70 9.69 10.86 11.21
N GLN A 71 9.56 11.88 12.04
CA GLN A 71 10.58 12.93 12.24
C GLN A 71 11.90 12.37 12.77
N SER A 72 11.83 11.38 13.65
CA SER A 72 13.00 10.67 14.16
C SER A 72 13.56 9.62 13.17
N GLY A 73 12.99 9.51 11.97
CA GLY A 73 13.46 8.58 10.93
C GLY A 73 13.20 7.10 11.23
N LYS A 74 12.33 6.77 12.19
CA LYS A 74 12.03 5.36 12.53
C LYS A 74 11.25 4.70 11.39
N VAL A 75 11.94 3.83 10.65
CA VAL A 75 11.34 3.08 9.55
C VAL A 75 10.61 1.84 10.07
N SER A 76 9.44 1.57 9.51
CA SER A 76 8.64 0.38 9.81
C SER A 76 8.39 -0.45 8.54
N PHE A 77 8.34 -1.77 8.70
CA PHE A 77 8.11 -2.74 7.63
C PHE A 77 6.91 -3.62 7.97
N ALA A 78 6.13 -3.96 6.95
CA ALA A 78 5.12 -5.00 7.03
C ALA A 78 5.78 -6.34 6.71
N TYR A 79 6.59 -6.87 7.63
CA TYR A 79 7.43 -8.07 7.43
C TYR A 79 6.65 -9.28 6.91
N SER A 80 5.36 -9.41 7.24
CA SER A 80 4.51 -10.51 6.74
C SER A 80 4.21 -10.46 5.24
N ASN A 81 4.45 -9.34 4.58
CA ASN A 81 4.17 -9.11 3.16
C ASN A 81 5.37 -8.50 2.43
N PHE A 82 6.56 -8.50 3.04
CA PHE A 82 7.77 -7.88 2.49
C PHE A 82 8.86 -8.93 2.34
N LEU A 83 9.31 -9.14 1.10
CA LEU A 83 10.32 -10.15 0.77
C LEU A 83 11.73 -9.60 1.02
N GLY A 84 12.63 -10.38 1.62
CA GLY A 84 14.05 -10.09 1.74
C GLY A 84 14.49 -9.58 3.11
N TYR A 85 13.57 -9.31 4.04
CA TYR A 85 13.90 -8.74 5.34
C TYR A 85 13.16 -9.41 6.49
N LYS A 86 13.85 -9.56 7.61
CA LYS A 86 13.29 -10.02 8.88
C LYS A 86 13.65 -9.05 10.00
N LYS A 87 12.83 -9.08 11.05
CA LYS A 87 13.12 -8.39 12.31
C LYS A 87 13.81 -9.35 13.27
N VAL A 88 15.03 -9.03 13.67
CA VAL A 88 15.79 -9.79 14.69
C VAL A 88 16.26 -8.78 15.73
N ASP A 89 15.89 -8.98 17.00
CA ASP A 89 16.30 -8.12 18.13
C ASP A 89 16.11 -6.61 17.86
N ASP A 90 14.92 -6.26 17.35
CA ASP A 90 14.56 -4.88 16.93
C ASP A 90 15.37 -4.28 15.78
N LYS A 91 16.27 -5.04 15.16
CA LYS A 91 17.04 -4.64 13.97
C LYS A 91 16.46 -5.26 12.70
N ILE A 92 16.61 -4.53 11.60
CA ILE A 92 16.25 -4.97 10.25
C ILE A 92 17.43 -5.74 9.68
N VAL A 93 17.23 -7.03 9.41
CA VAL A 93 18.27 -7.93 8.90
C VAL A 93 17.81 -8.49 7.55
N VAL A 94 18.74 -8.59 6.60
CA VAL A 94 18.49 -9.19 5.29
C VAL A 94 18.39 -10.70 5.44
N VAL A 95 17.49 -11.32 4.67
CA VAL A 95 17.41 -12.78 4.52
C VAL A 95 18.00 -13.12 3.17
N GLU A 96 19.18 -13.73 3.15
CA GLU A 96 19.97 -13.98 1.95
C GLU A 96 19.18 -14.75 0.87
N GLU A 97 18.47 -15.81 1.25
CA GLU A 97 17.66 -16.63 0.34
C GLU A 97 16.57 -15.81 -0.37
N GLU A 98 15.87 -14.96 0.38
CA GLU A 98 14.82 -14.10 -0.18
C GLU A 98 15.41 -12.91 -0.96
N ALA A 99 16.57 -12.41 -0.53
CA ALA A 99 17.29 -11.34 -1.21
C ALA A 99 17.79 -11.77 -2.59
N GLU A 100 18.17 -13.04 -2.77
CA GLU A 100 18.51 -13.58 -4.09
C GLU A 100 17.33 -13.53 -5.07
N ILE A 101 16.11 -13.80 -4.60
CA ILE A 101 14.90 -13.69 -5.42
C ILE A 101 14.69 -12.23 -5.85
N VAL A 102 14.87 -11.27 -4.94
CA VAL A 102 14.78 -9.85 -5.25
C VAL A 102 15.85 -9.47 -6.29
N LYS A 103 17.11 -9.84 -6.08
CA LYS A 103 18.21 -9.59 -7.03
C LYS A 103 17.92 -10.20 -8.40
N LYS A 104 17.37 -11.41 -8.45
CA LYS A 104 16.93 -12.08 -9.69
C LYS A 104 15.85 -11.25 -10.40
N ILE A 105 14.86 -10.73 -9.69
CA ILE A 105 13.80 -9.88 -10.27
C ILE A 105 14.39 -8.62 -10.92
N TYR A 106 15.31 -7.94 -10.23
CA TYR A 106 15.98 -6.74 -10.77
C TYR A 106 16.83 -7.08 -12.01
N SER A 107 17.62 -8.16 -11.94
CA SER A 107 18.43 -8.64 -13.07
C SER A 107 17.59 -9.06 -14.28
N ASP A 108 16.50 -9.81 -14.06
CA ASP A 108 15.59 -10.26 -15.12
C ASP A 108 14.90 -9.07 -15.80
N PHE A 109 14.56 -8.02 -15.04
CA PHE A 109 13.94 -6.81 -15.58
C PHE A 109 14.91 -5.95 -16.39
N LEU A 110 16.10 -5.67 -15.84
CA LEU A 110 17.07 -4.72 -16.39
C LEU A 110 18.02 -5.38 -17.41
N VAL A 111 18.66 -6.49 -17.04
CA VAL A 111 19.68 -7.16 -17.87
C VAL A 111 19.02 -7.99 -18.97
N LYS A 112 18.02 -8.80 -18.62
CA LYS A 112 17.31 -9.64 -19.61
C LYS A 112 16.17 -8.91 -20.32
N GLY A 113 15.82 -7.70 -19.88
CA GLY A 113 14.78 -6.89 -20.49
C GLY A 113 13.37 -7.49 -20.41
N LYS A 114 13.11 -8.41 -19.47
CA LYS A 114 11.81 -9.09 -19.35
C LYS A 114 10.72 -8.13 -18.90
N THR A 115 9.48 -8.44 -19.27
CA THR A 115 8.30 -7.70 -18.78
C THR A 115 7.97 -8.16 -17.36
N PRO A 116 7.38 -7.30 -16.51
CA PRO A 116 6.93 -7.70 -15.17
C PRO A 116 6.00 -8.93 -15.17
N THR A 117 5.15 -9.05 -16.19
CA THR A 117 4.28 -10.22 -16.37
C THR A 117 5.08 -11.48 -16.72
N GLY A 118 6.14 -11.35 -17.54
CA GLY A 118 7.04 -12.46 -17.85
C GLY A 118 7.78 -12.97 -16.61
N ILE A 119 8.30 -12.04 -15.80
CA ILE A 119 8.97 -12.37 -14.53
C ILE A 119 8.00 -13.06 -13.57
N ALA A 120 6.77 -12.54 -13.42
CA ALA A 120 5.76 -13.16 -12.58
C ALA A 120 5.42 -14.60 -13.01
N LYS A 121 5.32 -14.86 -14.33
CA LYS A 121 5.09 -16.21 -14.86
C LYS A 121 6.26 -17.15 -14.56
N GLU A 122 7.50 -16.69 -14.75
CA GLU A 122 8.69 -17.48 -14.47
C GLU A 122 8.80 -17.85 -12.99
N LEU A 123 8.61 -16.88 -12.08
CA LEU A 123 8.62 -17.16 -10.64
C LEU A 123 7.52 -18.14 -10.23
N LYS A 124 6.35 -18.07 -10.88
CA LYS A 124 5.28 -19.04 -10.69
C LYS A 124 5.66 -20.44 -11.20
N CYS A 125 6.33 -20.55 -12.34
CA CYS A 125 6.83 -21.83 -12.88
C CYS A 125 7.93 -22.44 -12.00
N LEU A 126 8.73 -21.62 -11.35
CA LEU A 126 9.75 -22.03 -10.38
C LEU A 126 9.16 -22.36 -8.99
N GLU A 127 7.83 -22.32 -8.84
CA GLU A 127 7.10 -22.57 -7.59
C GLU A 127 7.54 -21.68 -6.40
N ILE A 128 8.11 -20.52 -6.68
CA ILE A 128 8.57 -19.59 -5.65
C ILE A 128 7.36 -18.95 -4.97
N LYS A 129 7.36 -18.93 -3.64
CA LYS A 129 6.31 -18.30 -2.84
C LYS A 129 6.33 -16.77 -2.99
N THR A 130 5.15 -16.17 -3.00
CA THR A 130 4.98 -14.71 -3.00
C THR A 130 5.45 -14.08 -1.68
N PRO A 131 5.65 -12.75 -1.61
CA PRO A 131 6.09 -12.07 -0.39
C PRO A 131 5.21 -12.30 0.85
N SER A 132 3.94 -12.71 0.67
CA SER A 132 3.04 -13.05 1.78
C SER A 132 3.23 -14.49 2.30
N GLY A 133 3.99 -15.32 1.60
CA GLY A 133 4.22 -16.74 1.93
C GLY A 133 3.03 -17.67 1.71
N LYS A 134 1.83 -17.14 1.43
CA LYS A 134 0.57 -17.89 1.36
C LYS A 134 0.34 -18.64 0.05
N ASN A 135 0.88 -18.15 -1.07
CA ASN A 135 0.70 -18.75 -2.39
C ASN A 135 1.90 -18.47 -3.30
N ASN A 136 1.96 -19.12 -4.45
CA ASN A 136 2.94 -18.90 -5.52
C ASN A 136 2.34 -18.11 -6.70
N ASN A 137 1.19 -17.44 -6.51
CA ASN A 137 0.51 -16.70 -7.55
C ASN A 137 1.10 -15.29 -7.68
N TRP A 138 2.26 -15.21 -8.33
CA TRP A 138 2.88 -13.95 -8.68
C TRP A 138 2.02 -13.16 -9.67
N THR A 139 1.69 -11.92 -9.31
CA THR A 139 0.98 -10.97 -10.17
C THR A 139 1.95 -9.91 -10.70
N THR A 140 1.55 -9.22 -11.77
CA THR A 140 2.33 -8.10 -12.32
C THR A 140 2.54 -6.99 -11.27
N ASN A 141 1.53 -6.70 -10.45
CA ASN A 141 1.63 -5.70 -9.39
C ASN A 141 2.65 -6.07 -8.31
N ASN A 142 2.83 -7.35 -8.01
CA ASN A 142 3.86 -7.79 -7.05
C ASN A 142 5.27 -7.47 -7.55
N ILE A 143 5.53 -7.67 -8.85
CA ILE A 143 6.84 -7.37 -9.43
C ILE A 143 7.05 -5.85 -9.48
N ILE A 144 6.05 -5.09 -9.94
CA ILE A 144 6.13 -3.62 -9.99
C ILE A 144 6.35 -3.05 -8.59
N SER A 145 5.65 -3.56 -7.57
CA SER A 145 5.83 -3.08 -6.20
C SER A 145 7.24 -3.37 -5.67
N ILE A 146 7.86 -4.50 -6.05
CA ILE A 146 9.25 -4.79 -5.69
C ILE A 146 10.24 -3.87 -6.43
N LEU A 147 10.03 -3.65 -7.73
CA LEU A 147 10.90 -2.82 -8.57
C LEU A 147 10.81 -1.32 -8.23
N THR A 148 9.67 -0.84 -7.73
CA THR A 148 9.45 0.59 -7.42
C THR A 148 9.75 0.97 -5.97
N ASN A 149 9.95 -0.01 -5.08
CA ASN A 149 10.07 0.28 -3.66
C ASN A 149 11.50 0.65 -3.29
N GLU A 150 11.67 1.88 -2.80
CA GLU A 150 12.96 2.45 -2.39
C GLU A 150 13.63 1.69 -1.25
N LYS A 151 12.86 0.90 -0.49
CA LYS A 151 13.40 0.07 0.59
C LYS A 151 14.42 -0.94 0.13
N TYR A 152 14.29 -1.47 -1.09
CA TYR A 152 15.27 -2.43 -1.59
C TYR A 152 16.67 -1.85 -1.79
N LYS A 153 16.79 -0.51 -1.93
CA LYS A 153 18.07 0.21 -1.97
C LYS A 153 18.54 0.77 -0.62
N GLY A 154 17.85 0.44 0.48
CA GLY A 154 18.20 0.90 1.84
C GLY A 154 17.53 2.21 2.27
N ASP A 155 16.78 2.86 1.39
CA ASP A 155 16.11 4.12 1.67
C ASP A 155 14.65 3.92 2.10
N ALA A 156 14.03 4.93 2.72
CA ALA A 156 12.62 4.87 3.06
C ALA A 156 11.95 6.24 2.94
N LEU A 157 10.86 6.29 2.16
CA LEU A 157 9.97 7.45 2.16
C LEU A 157 8.83 7.22 3.16
N LEU A 158 8.85 8.02 4.23
CA LEU A 158 7.88 7.97 5.32
C LEU A 158 6.70 8.90 5.03
N GLN A 159 5.56 8.57 5.64
CA GLN A 159 4.32 9.36 5.54
C GLN A 159 3.75 9.51 4.10
N LYS A 160 3.83 8.43 3.31
CA LYS A 160 3.20 8.34 1.97
C LYS A 160 1.67 8.46 2.00
N THR A 161 1.04 8.14 3.12
CA THR A 161 -0.41 8.24 3.34
C THR A 161 -0.69 8.85 4.72
N PHE A 162 -1.87 9.42 4.89
CA PHE A 162 -2.35 9.92 6.17
C PHE A 162 -3.87 9.79 6.27
N THR A 163 -4.39 9.85 7.50
CA THR A 163 -5.82 9.83 7.76
C THR A 163 -6.38 11.24 7.70
N GLU A 164 -7.30 11.52 6.77
CA GLU A 164 -7.86 12.86 6.58
C GLU A 164 -8.97 13.17 7.59
N ASN A 165 -9.91 12.24 7.76
CA ASN A 165 -10.99 12.36 8.74
C ASN A 165 -10.86 11.30 9.84
N TYR A 166 -10.96 11.71 11.11
CA TYR A 166 -10.90 10.80 12.26
C TYR A 166 -12.21 10.01 12.45
N LEU A 167 -13.35 10.55 12.00
CA LEU A 167 -14.66 9.90 12.06
C LEU A 167 -14.74 8.75 11.06
N ASP A 168 -14.41 9.03 9.80
CA ASP A 168 -14.51 8.05 8.71
C ASP A 168 -13.26 7.16 8.58
N GLN A 169 -12.20 7.48 9.32
CA GLN A 169 -10.87 6.83 9.25
C GLN A 169 -10.32 6.68 7.83
N THR A 170 -10.69 7.60 6.94
CA THR A 170 -10.31 7.57 5.52
C THR A 170 -8.82 7.82 5.36
N ILE A 171 -8.12 6.85 4.76
CA ILE A 171 -6.69 6.95 4.46
C ILE A 171 -6.52 7.46 3.03
N VAL A 172 -5.85 8.59 2.89
CA VAL A 172 -5.57 9.22 1.60
C VAL A 172 -4.07 9.24 1.32
N LYS A 173 -3.71 9.25 0.03
CA LYS A 173 -2.31 9.44 -0.39
C LYS A 173 -1.89 10.87 -0.06
N ASN A 174 -0.67 11.02 0.45
CA ASN A 174 -0.10 12.31 0.76
C ASN A 174 0.48 12.93 -0.51
N THR A 175 -0.19 13.94 -1.05
CA THR A 175 0.24 14.73 -2.21
C THR A 175 0.99 16.01 -1.83
N GLY A 176 1.50 16.09 -0.60
CA GLY A 176 2.15 17.28 -0.04
C GLY A 176 1.30 18.05 0.98
N LYS A 177 0.12 17.54 1.35
CA LYS A 177 -0.73 18.10 2.41
C LYS A 177 -0.05 18.08 3.78
N VAL A 178 0.84 17.11 4.02
CA VAL A 178 1.59 16.94 5.27
C VAL A 178 3.06 16.66 4.93
N PRO A 179 4.05 17.05 5.75
CA PRO A 179 5.45 16.75 5.48
C PRO A 179 5.70 15.26 5.23
N GLN A 180 6.51 14.96 4.23
CA GLN A 180 7.07 13.65 3.96
C GLN A 180 8.53 13.65 4.37
N TYR A 181 9.02 12.52 4.88
CA TYR A 181 10.40 12.38 5.34
C TYR A 181 11.08 11.30 4.52
N TYR A 182 12.15 11.67 3.81
CA TYR A 182 12.99 10.73 3.10
C TYR A 182 14.19 10.40 3.99
N VAL A 183 14.39 9.12 4.28
CA VAL A 183 15.48 8.64 5.13
C VAL A 183 16.41 7.79 4.28
N GLU A 184 17.63 8.25 4.11
CA GLU A 184 18.68 7.53 3.37
C GLU A 184 19.38 6.51 4.25
N ASN A 185 19.81 5.38 3.66
CA ASN A 185 20.62 4.35 4.33
C ASN A 185 20.07 3.89 5.69
N SER A 186 18.75 3.80 5.78
CA SER A 186 18.03 3.46 7.01
C SER A 186 18.20 2.00 7.46
N HIS A 187 18.48 1.11 6.51
CA HIS A 187 18.65 -0.34 6.73
C HIS A 187 19.54 -0.93 5.63
N PRO A 188 20.07 -2.15 5.79
CA PRO A 188 20.95 -2.75 4.79
C PRO A 188 20.24 -2.90 3.44
N ALA A 189 20.87 -2.40 2.38
CA ALA A 189 20.35 -2.49 1.03
C ALA A 189 20.48 -3.93 0.48
N ILE A 190 19.45 -4.41 -0.22
CA ILE A 190 19.52 -5.67 -0.99
C ILE A 190 20.06 -5.40 -2.40
N ILE A 191 19.73 -4.24 -2.95
CA ILE A 191 20.04 -3.78 -4.30
C ILE A 191 20.87 -2.50 -4.20
N GLU A 192 21.90 -2.38 -5.04
CA GLU A 192 22.67 -1.14 -5.14
C GLU A 192 21.82 0.03 -5.65
N CYS A 193 22.13 1.24 -5.19
CA CYS A 193 21.37 2.45 -5.56
C CYS A 193 21.32 2.64 -7.09
N ASP A 194 22.46 2.49 -7.76
CA ASP A 194 22.58 2.64 -9.21
C ASP A 194 21.67 1.65 -9.96
N MET A 195 21.63 0.39 -9.53
CA MET A 195 20.76 -0.62 -10.15
C MET A 195 19.27 -0.28 -9.95
N TRP A 196 18.89 0.25 -8.79
CA TRP A 196 17.52 0.67 -8.53
C TRP A 196 17.12 1.88 -9.40
N GLU A 197 18.01 2.86 -9.54
CA GLU A 197 17.79 4.05 -10.35
C GLU A 197 17.66 3.72 -11.83
N LEU A 198 18.52 2.85 -12.36
CA LEU A 198 18.44 2.35 -13.74
C LEU A 198 17.09 1.66 -14.01
N VAL A 199 16.57 0.89 -13.05
CA VAL A 199 15.23 0.29 -13.15
C VAL A 199 14.14 1.36 -13.22
N GLN A 200 14.22 2.43 -12.43
CA GLN A 200 13.23 3.52 -12.50
C GLN A 200 13.27 4.24 -13.85
N VAL A 201 14.47 4.50 -14.38
CA VAL A 201 14.66 5.11 -15.71
C VAL A 201 14.07 4.21 -16.79
N GLU A 202 14.34 2.91 -16.73
CA GLU A 202 13.82 1.95 -17.71
C GLU A 202 12.29 1.80 -17.61
N MET A 203 11.71 1.82 -16.40
CA MET A 203 10.25 1.84 -16.25
C MET A 203 9.63 3.09 -16.87
N LYS A 204 10.16 4.28 -16.57
CA LYS A 204 9.70 5.53 -17.19
C LYS A 204 9.85 5.50 -18.72
N ARG A 205 10.96 4.97 -19.23
CA ARG A 205 11.17 4.80 -20.67
C ARG A 205 10.08 3.92 -21.28
N ARG A 206 9.79 2.78 -20.67
CA ARG A 206 8.74 1.84 -21.13
C ARG A 206 7.35 2.46 -21.11
N ASP A 207 7.03 3.22 -20.07
CA ASP A 207 5.74 3.92 -19.95
C ASP A 207 5.59 5.02 -21.02
N ASN A 208 6.68 5.73 -21.33
CA ASN A 208 6.71 6.79 -22.34
C ASN A 208 6.67 6.28 -23.79
N LEU A 209 6.75 4.96 -24.03
CA LEU A 209 6.68 4.41 -25.40
C LEU A 209 5.29 4.59 -26.05
N GLY A 210 4.24 4.88 -25.27
CA GLY A 210 2.87 5.02 -25.79
C GLY A 210 2.26 3.71 -26.33
N ALA A 211 2.96 2.59 -26.21
CA ALA A 211 2.53 1.26 -26.61
C ALA A 211 2.96 0.22 -25.58
N LYS A 212 2.30 -0.96 -25.60
CA LYS A 212 2.65 -2.06 -24.71
C LYS A 212 4.05 -2.58 -25.04
N TYR A 213 4.99 -2.44 -24.10
CA TYR A 213 6.31 -3.03 -24.23
C TYR A 213 6.22 -4.55 -24.29
N SER A 214 6.84 -5.13 -25.31
CA SER A 214 6.97 -6.56 -25.52
C SER A 214 8.43 -6.96 -25.61
N ALA A 215 8.79 -8.02 -24.88
CA ALA A 215 10.12 -8.62 -24.88
C ALA A 215 10.13 -9.99 -25.59
N THR A 216 9.18 -10.23 -26.51
CA THR A 216 9.07 -11.53 -27.22
C THR A 216 10.24 -11.77 -28.18
N ASP A 217 10.78 -10.71 -28.78
CA ASP A 217 11.89 -10.78 -29.75
C ASP A 217 12.85 -9.61 -29.53
N ILE A 218 14.11 -9.75 -29.97
CA ILE A 218 15.22 -8.81 -29.73
C ILE A 218 14.87 -7.40 -30.25
N PHE A 219 14.16 -7.31 -31.37
CA PHE A 219 13.77 -6.04 -32.01
C PHE A 219 12.43 -5.47 -31.55
N SER A 220 11.66 -6.23 -30.75
CA SER A 220 10.34 -5.82 -30.29
C SER A 220 10.43 -4.53 -29.45
N SER A 221 9.57 -3.55 -29.75
CA SER A 221 9.50 -2.27 -29.01
C SER A 221 10.80 -1.44 -29.04
N LYS A 222 11.70 -1.71 -30.01
CA LYS A 222 12.96 -0.98 -30.20
C LYS A 222 13.06 -0.31 -31.56
N LEU A 223 12.60 -0.98 -32.62
CA LEU A 223 12.56 -0.43 -33.97
C LEU A 223 11.30 0.41 -34.16
N VAL A 224 11.45 1.68 -34.52
CA VAL A 224 10.36 2.64 -34.71
C VAL A 224 10.36 3.12 -36.16
N CYS A 225 9.19 3.19 -36.79
CA CYS A 225 9.00 3.73 -38.12
C CYS A 225 9.14 5.26 -38.11
N SER A 226 9.99 5.81 -38.99
CA SER A 226 10.17 7.25 -39.16
C SER A 226 8.88 7.96 -39.58
N ASP A 227 8.05 7.29 -40.37
CA ASP A 227 6.94 7.94 -41.07
C ASP A 227 5.67 7.98 -40.23
N CYS A 228 5.41 6.91 -39.46
CA CYS A 228 4.18 6.78 -38.66
C CYS A 228 4.43 6.69 -37.14
N GLY A 229 5.68 6.60 -36.69
CA GLY A 229 6.02 6.45 -35.27
C GLY A 229 5.64 5.10 -34.65
N GLY A 230 5.11 4.16 -35.44
CA GLY A 230 4.75 2.82 -34.98
C GLY A 230 5.96 1.92 -34.75
N PHE A 231 5.83 0.97 -33.83
CA PHE A 231 6.87 -0.04 -33.61
C PHE A 231 6.83 -1.12 -34.69
N TYR A 232 7.99 -1.48 -35.22
CA TYR A 232 8.14 -2.70 -36.01
C TYR A 232 8.06 -3.93 -35.09
N GLY A 233 7.51 -5.01 -35.63
CA GLY A 233 7.40 -6.27 -34.93
C GLY A 233 7.08 -7.41 -35.88
N LYS A 234 7.33 -8.64 -35.43
CA LYS A 234 7.00 -9.83 -36.19
C LYS A 234 5.48 -9.87 -36.44
N LYS A 235 5.09 -9.82 -37.71
CA LYS A 235 3.72 -10.12 -38.13
C LYS A 235 3.66 -11.58 -38.57
N LYS A 236 2.64 -12.30 -38.10
CA LYS A 236 2.33 -13.63 -38.61
C LYS A 236 1.63 -13.48 -39.96
N TRP A 237 2.10 -14.19 -40.97
CA TRP A 237 1.44 -14.22 -42.27
C TRP A 237 0.32 -15.25 -42.26
N HIS A 238 -0.79 -14.93 -42.94
CA HIS A 238 -2.00 -15.75 -43.00
C HIS A 238 -2.59 -16.14 -41.62
N SER A 239 -2.63 -15.19 -40.68
CA SER A 239 -3.33 -15.38 -39.41
C SER A 239 -4.78 -15.81 -39.66
N ASN A 240 -5.16 -17.00 -39.20
CA ASN A 240 -6.44 -17.70 -39.39
C ASN A 240 -6.55 -18.65 -40.60
N THR A 241 -5.45 -19.11 -41.20
CA THR A 241 -5.48 -20.20 -42.20
C THR A 241 -4.58 -21.36 -41.80
N ALA A 242 -4.78 -22.51 -42.44
CA ALA A 242 -3.94 -23.71 -42.25
C ALA A 242 -2.46 -23.52 -42.65
N TYR A 243 -2.11 -22.40 -43.27
CA TYR A 243 -0.76 -22.07 -43.73
C TYR A 243 -0.07 -20.99 -42.87
N GLU A 244 -0.49 -20.83 -41.60
CA GLU A 244 0.09 -19.86 -40.66
C GLU A 244 1.62 -20.04 -40.55
N ARG A 245 2.38 -18.97 -40.81
CA ARG A 245 3.85 -18.90 -40.71
C ARG A 245 4.31 -17.61 -40.03
#